data_AF-A0A6P1WZK6-F1
#
_entry.id   AF-A0A6P1WZK6-F1
#
_cell.length_a   1.000
_cell.length_b   1.000
_cell.length_c   1.000
_cell.angle_alpha   90.00
_cell.angle_beta   90.00
_cell.angle_gamma   90.00
#
_symmetry.space_group_name_H-M   'P 1'
#
loop_
_entity.id
_entity.type
_entity.pdbx_description
1 polymer ?
#
loop_
_entity_poly.entity_id
_entity_poly.type
_entity_poly.pdbx_seq_one_letter_code
_entity_poly.pdbx_strand_id
1 'polypeptide(L)' 'MTQYLITTFTDSTGQSFTEVTKARENQKFTVVLAESKEEALRTYRRQILFDALRLVSKGFKDFRNEFKNWKGDKQ' A
#
# COMPACT_ATOMS: atom_id res chain seq x y z
N MET A 1 8.55 -7.05 14.40
CA MET A 1 7.25 -7.55 13.91
C MET A 1 7.52 -8.46 12.71
N THR A 2 6.86 -9.62 12.63
CA THR A 2 7.02 -10.57 11.51
C THR A 2 5.75 -10.62 10.66
N GLN A 3 5.89 -10.63 9.34
CA GLN A 3 4.75 -10.75 8.43
C GLN A 3 4.43 -12.23 8.16
N TYR A 4 3.13 -12.54 8.09
CA TYR A 4 2.62 -13.85 7.66
C TYR A 4 1.70 -13.63 6.46
N LEU A 5 1.79 -14.50 5.46
CA LEU A 5 0.85 -14.60 4.36
C LEU A 5 -0.16 -15.71 4.67
N ILE A 6 -1.44 -15.37 4.67
CA ILE A 6 -2.53 -16.33 4.79
C ILE A 6 -3.19 -16.45 3.41
N THR A 7 -3.22 -17.66 2.86
CA THR A 7 -3.87 -17.97 1.59
C THR A 7 -5.00 -18.94 1.83
N THR A 8 -6.17 -18.63 1.29
CA THR A 8 -7.33 -19.53 1.26
C THR A 8 -7.64 -19.83 -0.19
N PHE A 9 -7.73 -21.11 -0.53
CA PHE A 9 -8.17 -21.55 -1.85
C PHE A 9 -9.18 -22.67 -1.71
N THR A 10 -10.13 -22.71 -2.63
CA THR A 10 -11.15 -23.74 -2.71
C THR A 10 -10.84 -24.61 -3.91
N ASP A 11 -10.78 -25.92 -3.70
CA ASP A 11 -10.55 -26.87 -4.78
C ASP A 11 -11.84 -27.11 -5.60
N SER A 12 -11.74 -27.96 -6.63
CA SER A 12 -12.89 -28.32 -7.47
C SER A 12 -13.96 -29.15 -6.73
N THR A 13 -13.64 -29.70 -5.56
CA THR A 13 -14.57 -30.46 -4.72
C THR A 13 -15.36 -29.56 -3.76
N GLY A 14 -15.02 -28.26 -3.69
CA GLY A 14 -15.62 -27.30 -2.78
C GLY A 14 -14.96 -27.27 -1.41
N GLN A 15 -13.87 -28.00 -1.20
CA GLN A 15 -13.12 -27.97 0.05
C GLN A 15 -12.18 -26.76 0.05
N SER A 16 -12.30 -25.93 1.09
CA SER A 16 -11.39 -24.80 1.31
C SER A 16 -10.21 -25.18 2.18
N PHE A 17 -9.01 -24.84 1.73
CA PHE A 17 -7.76 -25.01 2.47
C PHE A 17 -7.21 -23.66 2.87
N THR A 18 -6.66 -23.57 4.08
CA THR A 18 -6.00 -22.37 4.58
C THR A 18 -4.54 -22.68 4.87
N GLU A 19 -3.65 -21.94 4.22
CA GLU A 19 -2.21 -22.06 4.40
C GLU A 19 -1.65 -20.79 5.03
N VAL A 20 -0.65 -20.96 5.90
CA VAL A 20 0.02 -19.86 6.59
C VAL A 20 1.51 -19.94 6.33
N THR A 21 2.07 -18.90 5.71
CA THR A 21 3.49 -18.81 5.37
C THR A 21 4.15 -17.64 6.10
N LYS A 22 5.22 -17.91 6.84
CA LYS A 22 6.02 -16.88 7.53
C LYS A 22 6.99 -16.21 6.56
N ALA A 23 7.05 -14.88 6.56
CA ALA A 23 8.04 -14.12 5.80
C ALA A 23 9.46 -14.31 6.37
N ARG A 24 10.46 -14.34 5.50
CA ARG A 24 11.87 -14.21 5.88
C ARG A 24 12.19 -12.77 6.32
N GLU A 25 13.34 -12.57 6.97
CA GLU A 25 13.73 -11.26 7.54
C GLU A 25 13.75 -10.11 6.52
N ASN A 26 14.12 -10.39 5.27
CA ASN A 26 14.21 -9.43 4.18
C ASN A 26 13.06 -9.55 3.16
N GLN A 27 12.00 -10.29 3.49
CA GLN A 27 10.89 -10.56 2.59
C GLN A 27 9.65 -9.79 3.04
N LYS A 28 8.92 -9.23 2.06
CA LYS A 28 7.62 -8.61 2.26
C LYS A 28 6.62 -9.15 1.24
N PHE A 29 5.42 -9.46 1.70
CA PHE A 29 4.27 -9.81 0.87
C PHE A 29 3.43 -8.57 0.60
N THR A 30 3.03 -8.41 -0.66
CA THR A 30 2.08 -7.40 -1.12
C THR A 30 1.05 -8.08 -2.01
N VAL A 31 -0.23 -7.92 -1.69
CA VAL A 31 -1.33 -8.50 -2.46
C VAL A 31 -1.92 -7.40 -3.34
N VAL A 32 -1.98 -7.66 -4.63
CA VAL A 32 -2.57 -6.75 -5.63
C VAL A 32 -3.53 -7.53 -6.52
N LEU A 33 -4.58 -6.87 -6.98
CA LEU A 33 -5.50 -7.42 -7.97
C LEU A 33 -4.91 -7.17 -9.36
N ALA A 34 -4.74 -8.23 -10.13
CA ALA A 34 -4.22 -8.20 -11.49
C ALA A 34 -4.52 -9.52 -12.20
N GLU A 35 -4.67 -9.46 -13.53
CA GLU A 35 -4.90 -10.64 -14.38
C GLU A 35 -3.59 -11.32 -14.79
N SER A 36 -2.47 -10.59 -14.71
CA SER A 36 -1.15 -11.10 -15.08
C SER A 36 -0.06 -10.63 -14.12
N LYS A 37 1.09 -11.34 -14.16
CA LYS A 37 2.28 -10.98 -13.38
C LYS A 37 2.79 -9.58 -13.73
N GLU A 38 2.76 -9.20 -15.00
CA GLU A 38 3.24 -7.90 -15.45
C GLU A 38 2.30 -6.78 -14.97
N GLU A 39 0.99 -6.99 -15.06
CA GLU A 39 0.01 -6.05 -14.52
C GLU A 39 0.13 -5.91 -13.01
N ALA A 40 0.33 -7.01 -12.27
CA ALA A 40 0.55 -6.98 -10.83
C ALA A 40 1.72 -6.04 -10.46
N LEU A 41 2.83 -6.14 -11.20
CA LEU A 41 4.00 -5.30 -10.98
C LEU A 41 3.72 -3.82 -11.33
N ARG A 42 3.00 -3.56 -12.41
CA ARG A 42 2.58 -2.21 -12.80
C ARG A 42 1.67 -1.57 -11.74
N THR A 43 0.70 -2.32 -11.22
CA THR A 43 -0.19 -1.89 -10.14
C THR A 43 0.57 -1.58 -8.87
N TYR A 44 1.49 -2.46 -8.46
CA TYR A 44 2.33 -2.22 -7.29
C TYR A 44 3.17 -0.94 -7.42
N ARG A 45 3.87 -0.76 -8.56
CA ARG A 45 4.68 0.45 -8.80
C ARG A 45 3.83 1.72 -8.79
N ARG A 46 2.64 1.66 -9.37
CA ARG A 46 1.70 2.78 -9.39
C ARG A 46 1.24 3.14 -7.97
N GLN A 47 0.94 2.16 -7.12
CA GLN A 47 0.59 2.41 -5.71
C GLN A 47 1.72 3.12 -4.96
N ILE A 48 2.95 2.61 -5.06
CA ILE A 48 4.12 3.24 -4.42
C ILE A 48 4.30 4.69 -4.88
N LEU A 49 4.15 4.95 -6.19
CA LEU A 49 4.25 6.29 -6.74
C LEU A 49 3.15 7.23 -6.20
N PHE A 50 1.90 6.75 -6.15
CA PHE A 50 0.78 7.55 -5.62
C PHE A 50 0.94 7.84 -4.14
N ASP A 51 1.41 6.89 -3.34
CA ASP A 51 1.64 7.09 -1.91
C ASP A 51 2.72 8.15 -1.67
N ALA A 52 3.82 8.08 -2.42
CA ALA A 52 4.87 9.09 -2.38
C ALA A 52 4.34 10.48 -2.76
N LEU A 53 3.60 10.58 -3.87
CA LEU A 53 3.01 11.85 -4.33
C LEU A 53 2.01 12.41 -3.30
N ARG A 54 1.20 11.56 -2.68
CA ARG A 54 0.21 11.95 -1.65
C ARG A 54 0.90 12.54 -0.44
N LEU A 55 1.99 11.95 0.03
CA LEU A 55 2.77 12.47 1.16
C LEU A 55 3.36 13.85 0.86
N VAL A 56 3.99 14.02 -0.31
CA VAL A 56 4.53 15.31 -0.77
C VAL A 56 3.42 16.37 -0.86
N SER A 57 2.28 16.00 -1.44
CA SER A 57 1.12 16.91 -1.59
C SER A 57 0.54 17.32 -0.24
N LYS A 58 0.51 16.39 0.74
CA LYS A 58 0.05 16.69 2.10
C LYS A 58 1.00 17.67 2.79
N GLY A 59 2.31 17.42 2.75
CA GLY A 59 3.30 18.34 3.31
C GLY A 59 3.21 19.75 2.72
N PHE A 60 2.98 19.86 1.41
CA PHE A 60 2.77 21.16 0.76
C PHE A 60 1.49 21.87 1.20
N LYS A 61 0.39 21.13 1.39
CA LYS A 61 -0.88 21.69 1.90
C LYS A 61 -0.74 22.16 3.34
N ASP A 62 -0.11 21.36 4.19
CA ASP A 62 0.12 21.70 5.60
C ASP A 62 0.97 22.98 5.70
N PHE A 63 2.09 23.04 4.96
CA PHE A 63 2.92 24.24 4.84
C PHE A 63 2.13 25.47 4.36
N ARG A 64 1.32 25.33 3.31
CA ARG A 64 0.49 26.44 2.79
C ARG A 64 -0.54 26.91 3.82
N ASN A 65 -1.15 26.00 4.57
CA ASN A 65 -2.16 26.34 5.58
C ASN A 65 -1.53 27.08 6.77
N GLU A 66 -0.37 26.62 7.26
CA GLU A 66 0.41 27.32 8.29
C GLU A 66 0.79 28.73 7.83
N PHE A 67 1.29 28.85 6.60
CA PHE A 67 1.68 30.15 6.03
C PHE A 67 0.50 31.10 5.86
N LYS A 68 -0.68 30.59 5.52
CA LYS A 68 -1.92 31.38 5.41
C LYS A 68 -2.38 31.88 6.78
N ASN A 69 -2.37 31.04 7.80
CA ASN A 69 -2.75 31.42 9.17
C ASN A 69 -1.79 32.50 9.73
N TRP A 70 -0.47 32.34 9.51
CA TRP A 70 0.53 33.33 9.91
C TRP A 70 0.34 34.72 9.27
N LYS A 71 -0.14 34.77 8.02
CA LYS A 71 -0.47 36.05 7.35
C LYS A 71 -1.79 36.64 7.83
N GLY A 72 -2.74 35.81 8.26
CA GLY A 72 -4.02 36.24 8.82
C GLY A 72 -3.89 36.90 10.19
N ASP A 73 -2.98 36.39 11.04
CA ASP A 73 -2.71 36.95 12.38
C ASP A 73 -1.91 38.27 12.36
N LYS A 74 -1.37 38.67 11.19
CA LYS A 74 -0.62 39.93 11.01
C LYS A 74 -1.44 41.08 10.40
N GLN A 75 -2.73 40.88 10.18
CA GLN A 75 -3.70 41.93 9.80
C GLN A 75 -4.56 42.31 11.00
#